data_AF-A0A2A9CU70-F1
#
_entry.id   AF-A0A2A9CU70-F1
#
_cell.length_a   1.000
_cell.length_b   1.000
_cell.length_c   1.000
_cell.angle_alpha   90.00
_cell.angle_beta   90.00
_cell.angle_gamma   90.00
#
_symmetry.space_group_name_H-M   'P 1'
#
loop_
_entity.id
_entity.type
_entity.pdbx_description
1 polymer ?
#
loop_
_entity_poly.entity_id
_entity_poly.type
_entity_poly.pdbx_seq_one_letter_code
_entity_poly.pdbx_strand_id
1 'polypeptide(L)'
;MWVRVMGWMMADDEPPRPSVGSLLRSVGVRARGAVVAADPREPDGIVEVAGGSGPGEQVYAVTGIASEVRDIWSGAERGRRREHCGAEFVLRVGADQFQVQFDGHASEVASGARVTVTGRLELVGEYEWESFQLPDTRTDWLVTEIVELSDDDISARLARPSTE
;
A
#
# COMPACT_ATOMS: atom_id res chain seq x y z
N MET A 1 -3.19 3.75 -11.17
CA MET A 1 -3.88 3.11 -10.02
C MET A 1 -4.40 4.20 -9.10
N TRP A 2 -5.56 4.01 -8.49
CA TRP A 2 -6.08 4.93 -7.47
C TRP A 2 -5.45 4.60 -6.12
N VAL A 3 -4.96 5.62 -5.43
CA VAL A 3 -4.29 5.51 -4.14
C VAL A 3 -4.88 6.54 -3.20
N ARG A 4 -5.36 6.06 -2.05
CA ARG A 4 -5.91 6.90 -0.99
C ARG A 4 -4.79 7.68 -0.29
N VAL A 5 -5.01 8.97 -0.09
CA VAL A 5 -4.18 9.85 0.72
C VAL A 5 -5.02 10.29 1.91
N MET A 6 -4.56 9.97 3.12
CA MET A 6 -5.31 10.22 4.34
C MET A 6 -5.28 11.72 4.69
N GLY A 7 -6.37 12.24 5.25
CA GLY A 7 -6.54 13.66 5.60
C GLY A 7 -5.45 14.17 6.54
N TRP A 8 -5.04 13.34 7.51
CA TRP A 8 -3.96 13.68 8.43
C TRP A 8 -2.62 13.88 7.71
N MET A 9 -2.31 13.08 6.67
CA MET A 9 -1.09 13.24 5.86
C MET A 9 -1.07 14.59 5.17
N MET A 10 -2.23 15.01 4.64
CA MET A 10 -2.37 16.31 3.98
C MET A 10 -2.40 17.48 4.97
N ALA A 11 -2.74 17.24 6.23
CA ALA A 11 -2.70 18.26 7.28
C ALA A 11 -1.26 18.52 7.74
N ASP A 12 -0.43 17.48 7.77
CA ASP A 12 0.98 17.53 8.13
C ASP A 12 1.90 17.86 6.93
N ASP A 13 1.34 17.97 5.72
CA ASP A 13 2.06 18.21 4.46
C ASP A 13 3.05 17.09 4.08
N GLU A 14 2.68 15.83 4.41
CA GLU A 14 3.50 14.62 4.26
C GLU A 14 2.73 13.49 3.51
N PRO A 15 2.72 13.45 2.17
CA PRO A 15 3.44 14.32 1.26
C PRO A 15 2.72 15.67 1.04
N PRO A 16 3.40 16.64 0.40
CA PRO A 16 2.78 17.88 0.00
C PRO A 16 1.46 17.64 -0.73
N ARG A 17 0.44 18.46 -0.41
CA ARG A 17 -0.92 18.24 -0.92
C ARG A 17 -0.91 17.98 -2.44
N PRO A 18 -1.38 16.81 -2.90
CA PRO A 18 -1.33 16.46 -4.32
C PRO A 18 -2.15 17.42 -5.18
N SER A 19 -1.65 17.71 -6.37
CA SER A 19 -2.38 18.40 -7.43
C SER A 19 -2.25 17.65 -8.76
N VAL A 20 -3.25 17.75 -9.64
CA VAL A 20 -3.19 17.11 -10.95
C VAL A 20 -1.99 17.66 -11.74
N GLY A 21 -1.17 16.76 -12.30
CA GLY A 21 0.08 17.06 -12.99
C GLY A 21 1.30 17.18 -12.08
N SER A 22 1.13 17.16 -10.76
CA SER A 22 2.25 17.16 -9.82
C SER A 22 2.92 15.79 -9.71
N LEU A 23 4.18 15.82 -9.31
CA LEU A 23 4.96 14.62 -9.01
C LEU A 23 5.01 14.42 -7.50
N LEU A 24 4.47 13.31 -7.02
CA LEU A 24 4.73 12.83 -5.66
C LEU A 24 6.08 12.15 -5.66
N ARG A 25 7.07 12.83 -5.10
CA ARG A 25 8.46 12.37 -5.09
C ARG A 25 8.69 11.44 -3.92
N SER A 26 9.35 10.31 -4.18
CA SER A 26 9.80 9.39 -3.14
C SER A 26 8.67 9.04 -2.16
N VAL A 27 7.53 8.56 -2.66
CA VAL A 27 6.44 8.07 -1.79
C VAL A 27 6.24 6.57 -1.96
N GLY A 28 5.86 5.88 -0.87
CA GLY A 28 5.52 4.46 -0.93
C GLY A 28 4.02 4.24 -0.98
N VAL A 29 3.63 3.13 -1.59
CA VAL A 29 2.23 2.69 -1.70
C VAL A 29 2.08 1.38 -0.94
N ARG A 30 1.02 1.28 -0.15
CA ARG A 30 0.63 0.11 0.61
C ARG A 30 -0.62 -0.52 0.03
N ALA A 31 -0.59 -1.82 -0.21
CA ALA A 31 -1.79 -2.62 -0.42
C ALA A 31 -2.29 -3.13 0.93
N ARG A 32 -3.50 -2.72 1.33
CA ARG A 32 -4.16 -3.19 2.55
C ARG A 32 -5.34 -4.07 2.18
N GLY A 33 -5.29 -5.35 2.55
CA GLY A 33 -6.35 -6.28 2.21
C GLY A 33 -5.99 -7.75 2.45
N ALA A 34 -6.76 -8.64 1.84
CA ALA A 34 -6.61 -10.08 2.01
C ALA A 34 -5.47 -10.62 1.13
N VAL A 35 -4.71 -11.58 1.66
CA VAL A 35 -3.61 -12.24 0.95
C VAL A 35 -3.97 -13.69 0.68
N VAL A 36 -3.78 -14.12 -0.56
CA VAL A 36 -3.96 -15.51 -0.97
C VAL A 36 -2.78 -15.97 -1.83
N ALA A 37 -2.54 -17.27 -1.89
CA ALA A 37 -1.62 -17.83 -2.89
C ALA A 37 -2.11 -17.47 -4.30
N ALA A 38 -1.21 -16.98 -5.15
CA ALA A 38 -1.57 -16.58 -6.50
C ALA A 38 -1.91 -17.80 -7.38
N ASP A 39 -2.87 -17.66 -8.29
CA ASP A 39 -3.09 -18.68 -9.33
C ASP A 39 -1.83 -18.74 -10.23
N PRO A 40 -1.19 -19.91 -10.42
CA PRO A 40 -0.03 -20.05 -11.30
C PRO A 40 -0.23 -19.58 -12.75
N ARG A 41 -1.48 -19.43 -13.20
CA ARG A 41 -1.84 -18.99 -14.55
C ARG A 41 -2.04 -17.48 -14.69
N GLU A 42 -2.29 -16.79 -13.59
CA GLU A 42 -2.43 -15.34 -13.61
C GLU A 42 -1.06 -14.68 -13.79
N PRO A 43 -0.91 -13.62 -14.59
CA PRO A 43 0.34 -12.86 -14.66
C PRO A 43 0.55 -12.04 -13.38
N ASP A 44 1.82 -11.70 -13.09
CA ASP A 44 2.11 -10.66 -12.09
C ASP A 44 1.61 -9.31 -12.59
N GLY A 45 1.10 -8.47 -11.68
CA GLY A 45 0.58 -7.17 -12.05
C GLY A 45 -0.42 -6.60 -11.06
N ILE A 46 -1.05 -5.51 -11.49
CA ILE A 46 -2.06 -4.77 -10.74
C ILE A 46 -3.31 -4.75 -11.60
N VAL A 47 -4.37 -5.40 -11.13
CA VAL A 47 -5.65 -5.49 -11.85
C VAL A 47 -6.75 -4.91 -10.97
N GLU A 48 -7.54 -3.99 -11.52
CA GLU A 48 -8.73 -3.50 -10.83
C GLU A 48 -9.79 -4.60 -10.77
N VAL A 49 -10.37 -4.82 -9.60
CA VAL A 49 -11.38 -5.85 -9.34
C VAL A 49 -12.65 -5.23 -8.74
N ALA A 50 -13.75 -5.98 -8.77
CA ALA A 50 -14.99 -5.55 -8.16
C ALA A 50 -14.82 -5.37 -6.63
N GLY A 51 -15.39 -4.30 -6.08
CA GLY A 51 -15.35 -4.04 -4.63
C GLY A 51 -15.35 -2.56 -4.23
N GLY A 52 -15.13 -1.63 -5.18
CA GLY A 52 -15.18 -0.20 -4.91
C GLY A 52 -16.61 0.38 -4.88
N SER A 53 -16.83 1.39 -4.03
CA SER A 53 -18.13 2.05 -3.87
C SER A 53 -18.32 3.26 -4.80
N GLY A 54 -17.27 3.69 -5.49
CA GLY A 54 -17.33 4.84 -6.40
C GLY A 54 -15.96 5.21 -6.99
N PRO A 55 -15.88 6.32 -7.74
CA PRO A 55 -14.62 6.88 -8.20
C PRO A 55 -13.63 7.09 -7.04
N GLY A 56 -12.38 6.70 -7.21
CA GLY A 56 -11.34 6.80 -6.18
C GLY A 56 -11.33 5.69 -5.12
N GLU A 57 -12.36 4.86 -5.05
CA GLU A 57 -12.47 3.75 -4.10
C GLU A 57 -12.19 2.38 -4.73
N GLN A 58 -11.41 2.34 -5.81
CA GLN A 58 -11.10 1.11 -6.53
C GLN A 58 -10.39 0.08 -5.64
N VAL A 59 -10.72 -1.19 -5.86
CA VAL A 59 -10.06 -2.34 -5.23
C VAL A 59 -9.17 -3.00 -6.28
N TYR A 60 -8.00 -3.43 -5.87
CA TYR A 60 -7.00 -4.03 -6.73
C TYR A 60 -6.66 -5.43 -6.27
N ALA A 61 -6.46 -6.33 -7.23
CA ALA A 61 -5.67 -7.55 -7.07
C ALA A 61 -4.24 -7.22 -7.49
N VAL A 62 -3.31 -7.29 -6.53
CA VAL A 62 -1.88 -7.03 -6.74
C VAL A 62 -1.14 -8.34 -6.59
N THR A 63 -0.59 -8.86 -7.70
CA THR A 63 0.05 -10.17 -7.75
C THR A 63 1.55 -10.04 -7.95
N GLY A 64 2.32 -10.70 -7.09
CA GLY A 64 3.78 -10.65 -7.13
C GLY A 64 4.45 -11.59 -6.13
N ILE A 65 5.71 -11.31 -5.80
CA ILE A 65 6.53 -12.13 -4.90
C ILE A 65 6.65 -11.46 -3.53
N ALA A 66 6.21 -12.16 -2.48
CA ALA A 66 6.36 -11.74 -1.09
C ALA A 66 7.82 -11.79 -0.65
N SER A 67 8.27 -10.78 0.08
CA SER A 67 9.54 -10.77 0.80
C SER A 67 9.43 -11.52 2.14
N GLU A 68 10.32 -11.21 3.09
CA GLU A 68 10.17 -11.69 4.46
C GLU A 68 8.89 -11.12 5.10
N VAL A 69 8.11 -11.97 5.75
CA VAL A 69 6.82 -11.60 6.37
C VAL A 69 6.99 -11.48 7.87
N ARG A 70 6.43 -10.44 8.47
CA ARG A 70 6.59 -10.12 9.90
C ARG A 70 5.25 -9.81 10.54
N ASP A 71 5.05 -10.28 11.76
CA ASP A 71 3.86 -9.94 12.56
C ASP A 71 3.96 -8.51 13.09
N ILE A 72 2.84 -7.80 13.05
CA ILE A 72 2.64 -6.49 13.66
C ILE A 72 2.02 -6.70 15.05
N TRP A 73 2.58 -6.03 16.05
CA TRP A 73 2.10 -6.09 17.43
C TRP A 73 1.86 -4.68 17.98
N SER A 74 0.70 -4.44 18.59
CA SER A 74 0.42 -3.21 19.32
C SER A 74 0.68 -3.36 20.83
N GLY A 75 0.74 -2.22 21.54
CA GLY A 75 0.75 -2.20 23.01
C GLY A 75 2.11 -2.41 23.68
N ALA A 76 3.21 -2.01 23.05
CA ALA A 76 4.56 -2.09 23.63
C ALA A 76 4.85 -1.11 24.79
N GLU A 77 3.84 -0.38 25.29
CA GLU A 77 3.99 0.48 26.46
C GLU A 77 3.83 -0.31 27.77
N ARG A 78 4.74 -0.01 28.72
CA ARG A 78 4.96 -0.65 30.03
C ARG A 78 3.79 -1.51 30.56
N GLY A 79 3.95 -2.83 30.47
CA GLY A 79 3.15 -3.80 31.23
C GLY A 79 1.85 -4.29 30.56
N ARG A 80 1.52 -3.85 29.34
CA ARG A 80 0.43 -4.45 28.57
C ARG A 80 0.89 -5.64 27.75
N ARG A 81 0.01 -6.63 27.60
CA ARG A 81 0.20 -7.77 26.70
C ARG A 81 0.22 -7.24 25.27
N ARG A 82 1.25 -7.60 24.50
CA ARG A 82 1.28 -7.31 23.06
C ARG A 82 0.07 -7.96 22.40
N GLU A 83 -0.74 -7.18 21.72
CA GLU A 83 -1.86 -7.65 20.92
C GLU A 83 -1.38 -7.77 19.48
N HIS A 84 -1.67 -8.92 18.86
CA HIS A 84 -1.38 -9.13 17.44
C HIS A 84 -2.34 -8.29 16.62
N CYS A 85 -1.82 -7.56 15.62
CA CYS A 85 -2.60 -6.61 14.83
C CYS A 85 -2.55 -6.89 13.33
N GLY A 86 -2.00 -8.04 12.93
CA GLY A 86 -1.83 -8.41 11.52
C GLY A 86 -0.37 -8.70 11.18
N ALA A 87 -0.07 -8.71 9.89
CA ALA A 87 1.27 -8.94 9.39
C ALA A 87 1.56 -8.07 8.16
N GLU A 88 2.84 -7.87 7.90
CA GLU A 88 3.34 -7.07 6.79
C GLU A 88 4.52 -7.69 6.07
N PHE A 89 4.69 -7.27 4.82
CA PHE A 89 5.82 -7.60 3.95
C PHE A 89 5.88 -6.63 2.78
N VAL A 90 6.99 -6.64 2.04
CA VAL A 90 7.08 -6.01 0.72
C VAL A 90 6.68 -7.00 -0.37
N LEU A 91 5.75 -6.61 -1.24
CA LEU A 91 5.38 -7.34 -2.44
C LEU A 91 6.09 -6.73 -3.65
N ARG A 92 6.85 -7.56 -4.37
CA ARG A 92 7.53 -7.15 -5.62
C ARG A 92 6.68 -7.54 -6.82
N VAL A 93 6.37 -6.57 -7.67
CA VAL A 93 5.54 -6.73 -8.88
C VAL A 93 6.33 -6.19 -10.07
N GLY A 94 7.05 -7.08 -10.78
CA GLY A 94 7.99 -6.64 -11.80
C GLY A 94 9.08 -5.73 -11.22
N ALA A 95 9.16 -4.49 -11.69
CA ALA A 95 10.08 -3.46 -11.17
C ALA A 95 9.51 -2.68 -9.96
N ASP A 96 8.22 -2.85 -9.68
CA ASP A 96 7.49 -2.11 -8.67
C ASP A 96 7.54 -2.83 -7.32
N GLN A 97 7.44 -2.07 -6.23
CA GLN A 97 7.41 -2.60 -4.88
C GLN A 97 6.31 -1.91 -4.09
N PHE A 98 5.57 -2.70 -3.31
CA PHE A 98 4.46 -2.24 -2.49
C PHE A 98 4.65 -2.74 -1.07
N GLN A 99 4.38 -1.89 -0.09
CA GLN A 99 4.15 -2.38 1.27
C GLN A 99 2.84 -3.17 1.27
N VAL A 100 2.75 -4.22 2.07
CA VAL A 100 1.51 -4.99 2.25
C VAL A 100 1.19 -5.05 3.72
N GLN A 101 -0.07 -4.83 4.07
CA GLN A 101 -0.60 -5.12 5.40
C GLN A 101 -1.88 -5.95 5.25
N PHE A 102 -1.99 -7.00 6.06
CA PHE A 102 -3.15 -7.87 6.06
C PHE A 102 -3.50 -8.36 7.45
N ASP A 103 -4.78 -8.71 7.61
CA ASP A 103 -5.30 -9.35 8.81
C ASP A 103 -4.90 -10.82 8.76
N GLY A 104 -3.95 -11.22 9.60
CA GLY A 104 -3.44 -12.59 9.65
C GLY A 104 -2.04 -12.66 10.24
N HIS A 105 -1.56 -13.88 10.47
CA HIS A 105 -0.23 -14.12 10.99
C HIS A 105 0.81 -14.23 9.88
N ALA A 106 2.04 -13.81 10.18
CA ALA A 106 3.17 -13.95 9.26
C ALA A 106 3.40 -15.39 8.79
N SER A 107 3.06 -16.38 9.63
CA SER A 107 3.17 -17.81 9.28
C SER A 107 2.25 -18.27 8.15
N GLU A 108 1.23 -17.49 7.79
CA GLU A 108 0.28 -17.83 6.73
C GLU A 108 0.86 -17.61 5.33
N VAL A 109 1.92 -16.81 5.21
CA VAL A 109 2.56 -16.48 3.93
C VAL A 109 4.03 -16.84 4.01
N ALA A 110 4.45 -17.79 3.16
CA ALA A 110 5.87 -18.14 3.07
C ALA A 110 6.67 -17.03 2.37
N SER A 111 7.87 -16.73 2.88
CA SER A 111 8.77 -15.80 2.21
C SER A 111 9.17 -16.32 0.83
N GLY A 112 9.18 -15.43 -0.16
CA GLY A 112 9.41 -15.78 -1.56
C GLY A 112 8.21 -16.43 -2.25
N ALA A 113 7.08 -16.62 -1.55
CA ALA A 113 5.87 -17.12 -2.18
C ALA A 113 5.29 -16.11 -3.16
N ARG A 114 4.66 -16.63 -4.21
CA ARG A 114 3.88 -15.84 -5.14
C ARG A 114 2.45 -15.71 -4.62
N VAL A 115 2.03 -14.47 -4.37
CA VAL A 115 0.76 -14.16 -3.71
C VAL A 115 -0.01 -13.09 -4.48
N THR A 116 -1.32 -13.09 -4.29
CA THR A 116 -2.22 -12.01 -4.72
C THR A 116 -2.77 -11.32 -3.47
N VAL A 117 -2.62 -10.01 -3.40
CA VAL A 117 -3.20 -9.15 -2.37
C VAL A 117 -4.41 -8.45 -2.96
N THR A 118 -5.60 -8.70 -2.40
CA THR A 118 -6.84 -8.07 -2.84
C THR A 118 -7.26 -7.01 -1.83
N GLY A 119 -7.20 -5.74 -2.22
CA GLY A 119 -7.40 -4.65 -1.29
C GLY A 119 -7.35 -3.26 -1.90
N ARG A 120 -7.39 -2.25 -1.03
CA ARG A 120 -7.22 -0.85 -1.40
C ARG A 120 -5.74 -0.48 -1.39
N LEU A 121 -5.39 0.54 -2.17
CA LEU A 121 -4.05 1.12 -2.16
C LEU A 121 -4.07 2.44 -1.39
N GLU A 122 -3.08 2.63 -0.53
CA GLU A 122 -2.95 3.79 0.37
C GLU A 122 -1.52 4.31 0.29
N LEU A 123 -1.31 5.63 0.44
CA LEU A 123 0.04 6.15 0.66
C LEU A 123 0.53 5.76 2.06
N VAL A 124 1.83 5.45 2.15
CA VAL A 124 2.52 5.22 3.41
C VAL A 124 2.97 6.57 3.97
N GLY A 125 2.65 6.82 5.25
CA GLY A 125 3.10 8.02 5.96
C GLY A 125 4.61 8.15 6.01
N GLU A 126 5.15 9.37 5.91
CA GLU A 126 6.61 9.55 5.94
C GLU A 126 7.21 9.11 7.29
N TYR A 127 6.53 9.41 8.40
CA TYR A 127 6.94 8.98 9.74
C TYR A 127 7.04 7.44 9.88
N GLU A 128 6.30 6.68 9.07
CA GLU A 128 6.22 5.22 9.17
C GLU A 128 7.54 4.54 8.79
N TRP A 129 8.27 5.11 7.83
CA TRP A 129 9.53 4.52 7.33
C TRP A 129 10.54 4.35 8.45
N GLU A 130 10.76 5.40 9.23
CA GLU A 130 11.71 5.38 10.34
C GLU A 130 11.12 4.68 11.57
N SER A 131 9.85 4.97 11.90
CA SER A 131 9.21 4.45 13.12
C SER A 131 9.03 2.94 13.10
N PHE A 132 8.76 2.37 11.92
CA PHE A 132 8.53 0.94 11.74
C PHE A 132 9.68 0.24 11.00
N GLN A 133 10.75 0.97 10.66
CA GLN A 133 11.93 0.45 9.95
C GLN A 133 11.54 -0.29 8.65
N LEU A 134 10.60 0.31 7.91
CA LEU A 134 10.09 -0.27 6.67
C LEU A 134 11.21 -0.34 5.63
N PRO A 135 11.32 -1.43 4.84
CA PRO A 135 12.21 -1.46 3.70
C PRO A 135 11.84 -0.34 2.70
N ASP A 136 12.84 0.37 2.17
CA ASP A 136 12.58 1.50 1.28
C ASP A 136 11.99 1.03 -0.05
N THR A 137 10.69 1.29 -0.22
CA THR A 137 9.93 1.05 -1.46
C THR A 137 9.45 2.36 -2.09
N ARG A 138 10.00 3.50 -1.66
CA ARG A 138 9.57 4.81 -2.12
C ARG A 138 9.95 4.98 -3.60
N THR A 139 9.04 5.59 -4.36
CA THR A 139 9.26 5.89 -5.78
C THR A 139 8.47 7.13 -6.18
N ASP A 140 8.86 7.74 -7.30
CA ASP A 140 8.16 8.88 -7.86
C ASP A 140 6.89 8.45 -8.61
N TRP A 141 5.81 9.19 -8.41
CA TRP A 141 4.51 8.98 -9.06
C TRP A 141 3.95 10.28 -9.62
N LEU A 142 3.43 10.23 -10.85
CA LEU A 142 2.69 11.33 -11.46
C LEU A 142 1.22 11.25 -11.04
N VAL A 143 0.67 12.36 -10.56
CA VAL A 143 -0.76 12.49 -10.25
C VAL A 143 -1.51 12.90 -11.52
N THR A 144 -2.44 12.07 -11.98
CA THR A 144 -3.22 12.32 -13.20
C THR A 144 -4.65 12.74 -12.93
N GLU A 145 -5.18 12.43 -11.74
CA GLU A 145 -6.57 12.69 -11.36
C GLU A 145 -6.67 12.72 -9.83
N ILE A 146 -7.61 13.48 -9.29
CA ILE A 146 -7.90 13.54 -7.85
C ILE A 146 -9.42 13.54 -7.66
N VAL A 147 -9.90 12.78 -6.68
CA VAL A 147 -11.27 12.86 -6.18
C VAL A 147 -11.26 12.99 -4.67
N GLU A 148 -12.18 13.80 -4.15
CA GLU A 148 -12.41 13.91 -2.70
C GLU A 148 -13.18 12.67 -2.20
N LEU A 149 -12.78 12.18 -1.03
CA LEU A 149 -13.45 11.10 -0.31
C LEU A 149 -14.07 11.65 0.99
N SER A 150 -14.65 10.78 1.81
CA SER A 150 -15.08 11.15 3.17
C SER A 150 -13.87 11.42 4.08
N ASP A 151 -14.13 12.06 5.23
CA ASP A 151 -13.17 12.21 6.33
C ASP A 151 -11.89 12.99 5.97
N ASP A 152 -12.04 13.99 5.09
CA ASP A 152 -10.95 14.83 4.56
C ASP A 152 -9.89 14.06 3.76
N ASP A 153 -10.15 12.82 3.37
CA ASP A 153 -9.28 12.03 2.51
C ASP A 153 -9.47 12.41 1.04
N ILE A 154 -8.45 12.12 0.24
CA ILE A 154 -8.56 12.12 -1.22
C ILE A 154 -8.14 10.78 -1.79
N SER A 155 -8.56 10.48 -3.01
CA SER A 155 -7.94 9.46 -3.84
C SER A 155 -7.24 10.13 -4.99
N ALA A 156 -5.95 9.80 -5.17
CA ALA A 156 -5.14 10.27 -6.28
C ALA A 156 -4.92 9.13 -7.29
N ARG A 157 -5.17 9.41 -8.56
CA ARG A 157 -4.81 8.48 -9.63
C ARG A 157 -3.33 8.67 -9.96
N LEU A 158 -2.55 7.63 -9.68
CA LEU A 158 -1.11 7.60 -9.88
C LEU A 158 -0.74 6.85 -11.16
N ALA A 159 0.25 7.39 -11.87
CA ALA A 159 0.90 6.77 -13.02
C ALA A 159 2.43 6.83 -12.85
N ARG A 160 3.13 5.90 -13.50
CA ARG A 160 4.59 5.98 -13.61
C ARG A 160 4.96 7.25 -14.39
N PRO A 161 5.89 8.08 -13.88
CA PRO A 161 6.39 9.21 -14.66
C PRO A 161 7.05 8.66 -15.94
N SER A 162 6.78 9.28 -17.08
CA SER A 162 7.48 8.95 -18.32
C SER A 162 8.97 9.25 -18.13
N THR A 163 9.83 8.25 -18.30
CA THR A 163 11.25 8.49 -18.52
C THR A 163 11.41 9.06 -19.93
N GLU A 164 11.67 10.36 -20.03
CA GLU A 164 12.20 10.99 -21.25
C GLU A 164 13.64 10.53 -21.52
#